data_AF-A0A7V9THX1-F1
#
_entry.id   AF-A0A7V9THX1-F1
#
_cell.length_a   1.000
_cell.length_b   1.000
_cell.length_c   1.000
_cell.angle_alpha   90.00
_cell.angle_beta   90.00
_cell.angle_gamma   90.00
#
_symmetry.space_group_name_H-M   'P 1'
#
loop_
_entity.id
_entity.type
_entity.pdbx_description
1 polymer ?
#
loop_
_entity_poly.entity_id
_entity_poly.type
_entity_poly.pdbx_seq_one_letter_code
_entity_poly.pdbx_strand_id
1 'polypeptide(L)'
;PLVIAAVERPERIGYTAALLTRLVPDAQELDSWLRGAEPEDREAVLGAVGAQIAAMHEAGVAHLDLNLRNFLVSGSGGTTEAWIIDFDRALALDASVPSWRRARDLLRLGRSIRKLNAPIEGSGLEALRAGYGSAWPLRSPLG
;
A
#
# COMPACT_ATOMS: atom_id res chain seq x y z
N PRO A 1 5.04 -8.92 -5.85
CA PRO A 1 4.66 -9.44 -7.18
C PRO A 1 5.85 -9.31 -8.14
N LEU A 2 6.25 -10.40 -8.80
CA LEU A 2 7.24 -10.37 -9.88
C LEU A 2 6.57 -9.78 -11.12
N VAL A 3 7.09 -8.67 -11.66
CA VAL A 3 6.67 -8.13 -12.96
C VAL A 3 7.28 -9.04 -14.02
N ILE A 4 6.44 -9.75 -14.77
CA ILE A 4 6.93 -10.77 -15.74
C ILE A 4 7.17 -10.16 -17.13
N ALA A 5 6.47 -9.07 -17.49
CA ALA A 5 6.81 -8.24 -18.65
C ALA A 5 6.00 -6.93 -18.64
N ALA A 6 6.63 -5.85 -19.13
CA ALA A 6 5.94 -4.67 -19.63
C ALA A 6 6.16 -4.64 -21.15
N VAL A 7 5.10 -4.45 -21.94
CA VAL A 7 5.21 -4.23 -23.38
C VAL A 7 4.85 -2.77 -23.64
N GLU A 8 5.85 -2.01 -24.10
CA GLU A 8 5.67 -0.66 -24.62
C GLU A 8 5.70 -0.72 -26.15
N ARG A 9 4.62 -0.27 -26.80
CA ARG A 9 4.63 -0.01 -28.24
C ARG A 9 4.48 1.50 -28.47
N PRO A 10 5.52 2.17 -28.99
CA PRO A 10 5.37 3.56 -29.41
C PRO A 10 4.47 3.61 -30.64
N GLU A 11 3.39 4.40 -30.57
CA GLU A 11 2.64 4.83 -31.75
C GLU A 11 3.05 6.25 -32.13
N ARG A 12 2.80 6.65 -33.38
CA ARG A 12 3.21 7.98 -33.89
C ARG A 12 2.61 9.14 -33.08
N ILE A 13 1.56 8.89 -32.28
CA ILE A 13 1.03 9.78 -31.24
C ILE A 13 0.59 8.90 -30.05
N GLY A 14 1.38 8.89 -28.97
CA GLY A 14 1.06 8.17 -27.72
C GLY A 14 1.76 6.82 -27.56
N TYR A 15 1.49 6.16 -26.43
CA TYR A 15 2.00 4.83 -26.12
C TYR A 15 0.82 3.93 -25.70
N THR A 16 0.90 2.65 -26.07
CA THR A 16 0.04 1.60 -25.48
C THR A 16 0.90 0.77 -24.56
N ALA A 17 0.59 0.80 -23.26
CA ALA A 17 1.21 -0.05 -22.26
C ALA A 17 0.22 -1.17 -21.86
N ALA A 18 0.70 -2.41 -21.88
CA ALA A 18 -0.02 -3.54 -21.28
C ALA A 18 0.77 -4.01 -20.05
N LEU A 19 0.16 -3.89 -18.86
CA LEU A 19 0.71 -4.40 -17.62
C LEU A 19 0.14 -5.80 -17.35
N LEU A 20 0.95 -6.84 -17.53
CA LEU A 20 0.61 -8.19 -17.08
C LEU A 20 1.05 -8.34 -15.61
N THR A 21 0.09 -8.29 -14.69
CA THR A 21 0.34 -8.60 -13.27
C THR A 21 0.06 -10.07 -13.00
N ARG A 22 0.88 -10.70 -12.15
CA ARG A 22 0.60 -12.03 -11.61
C ARG A 22 -0.64 -11.92 -10.71
N LEU A 23 -1.68 -12.69 -11.02
CA LEU A 23 -2.83 -12.84 -10.14
C LEU A 23 -2.33 -13.35 -8.78
N VAL A 24 -2.66 -12.62 -7.71
CA VAL A 24 -2.45 -13.09 -6.35
C VAL A 24 -3.65 -13.98 -6.02
N PRO A 25 -3.48 -15.32 -5.88
CA PRO A 25 -4.60 -16.22 -5.57
C PRO A 25 -5.21 -15.83 -4.22
N ASP A 26 -6.53 -15.98 -4.11
CA ASP A 26 -7.28 -15.75 -2.87
C ASP A 26 -7.03 -14.36 -2.24
N ALA A 27 -6.75 -13.37 -3.08
CA ALA A 27 -6.50 -12.00 -2.64
C ALA A 27 -7.80 -11.23 -2.42
N GLN A 28 -7.91 -10.58 -1.27
CA GLN A 28 -9.03 -9.71 -0.91
C GLN A 28 -8.53 -8.28 -0.70
N GLU A 29 -9.35 -7.29 -1.06
CA GLU A 29 -9.07 -5.89 -0.70
C GLU A 29 -8.96 -5.74 0.83
N LEU A 30 -7.96 -4.99 1.30
CA LEU A 30 -7.68 -4.81 2.72
C LEU A 30 -8.89 -4.30 3.52
N ASP A 31 -9.69 -3.37 2.97
CA ASP A 31 -10.93 -2.89 3.62
C ASP A 31 -11.91 -4.03 3.89
N SER A 32 -12.10 -4.92 2.91
CA SER A 32 -13.02 -6.05 3.04
C SER A 32 -12.45 -7.12 3.98
N TRP A 33 -11.15 -7.38 3.89
CA TRP A 33 -10.46 -8.34 4.75
C TRP A 33 -10.48 -7.94 6.23
N LEU A 34 -10.18 -6.67 6.54
CA LEU A 34 -10.17 -6.13 7.91
C LEU A 34 -11.52 -6.32 8.64
N ARG A 35 -12.65 -6.32 7.91
CA ARG A 35 -13.99 -6.46 8.49
C ARG A 35 -14.32 -7.89 8.93
N GLY A 36 -13.64 -8.88 8.34
CA GLY A 36 -13.81 -10.29 8.69
C GLY A 36 -12.68 -10.86 9.55
N ALA A 37 -11.55 -10.18 9.66
CA ALA A 37 -10.38 -10.62 10.42
C ALA A 37 -10.54 -10.40 11.93
N GLU A 38 -9.90 -11.25 12.73
CA GLU A 38 -9.76 -11.06 14.18
C GLU A 38 -8.76 -9.94 14.51
N PRO A 39 -8.84 -9.29 15.68
CA PRO A 39 -7.97 -8.17 16.05
C PRO A 39 -6.46 -8.45 15.91
N GLU A 40 -5.97 -9.62 16.36
CA GLU A 40 -4.53 -9.92 16.26
C GLU A 40 -4.05 -10.04 14.80
N ASP A 41 -4.88 -10.62 13.93
CA ASP A 41 -4.58 -10.72 12.49
C ASP A 41 -4.55 -9.33 11.85
N ARG A 42 -5.46 -8.44 12.25
CA ARG A 42 -5.49 -7.05 11.75
C ARG A 42 -4.18 -6.34 12.06
N GLU A 43 -3.68 -6.45 13.30
CA GLU A 43 -2.42 -5.82 13.70
C GLU A 43 -1.24 -6.34 12.88
N ALA A 44 -1.12 -7.66 12.73
CA ALA A 44 -0.06 -8.27 11.95
C ALA A 44 -0.06 -7.79 10.48
N VAL A 45 -1.23 -7.78 9.85
CA VAL A 45 -1.38 -7.31 8.46
C VAL A 45 -1.14 -5.82 8.32
N LEU A 46 -1.62 -5.01 9.27
CA LEU A 46 -1.38 -3.56 9.26
C LEU A 46 0.11 -3.23 9.42
N GLY A 47 0.85 -4.01 10.21
CA GLY A 47 2.31 -3.96 10.27
C GLY A 47 2.95 -4.27 8.91
N ALA A 48 2.52 -5.34 8.24
CA ALA A 48 3.00 -5.67 6.90
C ALA A 48 2.68 -4.58 5.87
N VAL A 49 1.49 -3.97 5.93
CA VAL A 49 1.09 -2.82 5.12
C VAL A 49 2.06 -1.65 5.35
N GLY A 50 2.35 -1.31 6.62
CA GLY A 50 3.33 -0.29 6.96
C GLY A 50 4.70 -0.54 6.32
N ALA A 51 5.19 -1.78 6.42
CA ALA A 51 6.48 -2.19 5.84
C ALA A 51 6.49 -2.09 4.30
N GLN A 52 5.40 -2.46 3.62
CA GLN A 52 5.28 -2.32 2.17
C GLN A 52 5.31 -0.86 1.73
N ILE A 53 4.61 0.03 2.44
CA ILE A 53 4.64 1.46 2.13
C ILE A 53 6.05 2.03 2.34
N ALA A 54 6.73 1.64 3.42
CA ALA A 54 8.10 2.06 3.67
C ALA A 54 9.05 1.59 2.55
N ALA A 55 8.97 0.31 2.17
CA ALA A 55 9.77 -0.24 1.07
C ALA A 55 9.53 0.49 -0.25
N MET A 56 8.27 0.78 -0.58
CA MET A 56 7.89 1.57 -1.75
C MET A 56 8.52 2.98 -1.70
N HIS A 57 8.43 3.68 -0.57
CA HIS A 57 9.01 5.01 -0.40
C HIS A 57 10.55 5.00 -0.42
N GLU A 58 11.21 3.98 0.15
CA GLU A 58 12.67 3.85 0.09
C GLU A 58 13.16 3.57 -1.34
N ALA A 59 12.39 2.82 -2.12
CA ALA A 59 12.65 2.58 -3.54
C ALA A 59 12.38 3.81 -4.44
N GLY A 60 12.06 4.97 -3.86
CA GLY A 60 11.78 6.20 -4.61
C GLY A 60 10.40 6.27 -5.26
N VAL A 61 9.49 5.35 -4.91
CA VAL A 61 8.13 5.29 -5.46
C VAL A 61 7.14 5.95 -4.50
N ALA A 62 6.43 6.97 -4.96
CA ALA A 62 5.25 7.53 -4.29
C ALA A 62 4.00 7.13 -5.06
N HIS A 63 3.00 6.55 -4.41
CA HIS A 63 1.82 6.02 -5.08
C HIS A 63 0.88 7.13 -5.59
N LEU A 64 0.84 8.29 -4.92
CA LEU A 64 -0.04 9.44 -5.21
C LEU A 64 -1.56 9.20 -5.08
N ASP A 65 -2.01 7.95 -4.95
CA ASP A 65 -3.39 7.56 -4.65
C ASP A 65 -3.51 6.47 -3.57
N LEU A 66 -2.55 6.43 -2.66
CA LEU A 66 -2.52 5.42 -1.60
C LEU A 66 -3.81 5.43 -0.77
N ASN A 67 -4.57 4.33 -0.84
CA ASN A 67 -5.85 4.15 -0.15
C ASN A 67 -6.06 2.66 0.20
N LEU A 68 -6.99 2.34 1.11
CA LEU A 68 -7.13 0.96 1.61
C LEU A 68 -7.53 -0.07 0.53
N ARG A 69 -8.22 0.34 -0.53
CA ARG A 69 -8.63 -0.57 -1.61
C ARG A 69 -7.51 -0.88 -2.59
N ASN A 70 -6.43 -0.11 -2.55
CA ASN A 70 -5.21 -0.36 -3.31
C ASN A 70 -4.25 -1.30 -2.57
N PHE A 71 -4.72 -1.95 -1.50
CA PHE A 71 -4.02 -3.03 -0.83
C PHE A 71 -4.79 -4.34 -1.03
N LEU A 72 -4.04 -5.38 -1.39
CA LEU A 72 -4.53 -6.75 -1.40
C LEU A 72 -3.90 -7.53 -0.25
N VAL A 73 -4.72 -8.34 0.40
CA VAL A 73 -4.30 -9.30 1.42
C VAL A 73 -4.50 -10.69 0.87
N SER A 74 -3.50 -11.55 0.96
CA SER A 74 -3.56 -12.93 0.47
C SER A 74 -2.88 -13.87 1.46
N GLY A 75 -3.41 -15.09 1.57
CA GLY A 75 -2.85 -16.15 2.41
C GLY A 75 -3.90 -17.11 2.95
N SER A 76 -3.50 -18.37 3.12
CA SER A 76 -4.26 -19.41 3.82
C SER A 76 -3.28 -20.18 4.72
N GLY A 77 -3.63 -20.41 5.99
CA GLY A 77 -2.87 -21.33 6.86
C GLY A 77 -1.62 -20.74 7.56
N GLY A 78 -1.66 -19.48 7.99
CA GLY A 78 -0.69 -18.94 8.96
C GLY A 78 0.33 -17.93 8.43
N THR A 79 0.33 -17.63 7.13
CA THR A 79 1.10 -16.51 6.56
C THR A 79 0.19 -15.61 5.74
N THR A 80 -0.09 -14.42 6.28
CA THR A 80 -0.90 -13.40 5.62
C THR A 80 0.02 -12.33 5.05
N GLU A 81 -0.02 -12.15 3.73
CA GLU A 81 0.80 -11.17 3.00
C GLU A 81 -0.05 -9.97 2.56
N ALA A 82 0.54 -8.78 2.63
CA ALA A 82 -0.05 -7.55 2.11
C ALA A 82 0.71 -7.09 0.85
N TRP A 83 -0.04 -6.64 -0.16
CA TRP A 83 0.48 -6.18 -1.45
C TRP A 83 -0.12 -4.82 -1.81
N ILE A 84 0.68 -3.94 -2.41
CA ILE A 84 0.22 -2.67 -3.00
C ILE A 84 -0.08 -2.91 -4.48
N ILE A 85 -1.19 -2.37 -4.97
CA ILE A 85 -1.61 -2.43 -6.38
C ILE A 85 -1.95 -1.05 -6.94
N ASP A 86 -2.25 -0.97 -8.24
CA ASP A 86 -2.69 0.26 -8.93
C ASP A 86 -1.65 1.40 -8.88
N PHE A 87 -0.53 1.20 -9.58
CA PHE A 87 0.55 2.18 -9.69
C PHE A 87 0.35 3.18 -10.85
N ASP A 88 -0.84 3.28 -11.43
CA ASP A 88 -1.09 4.11 -12.62
C ASP A 88 -0.80 5.60 -12.40
N ARG A 89 -0.92 6.04 -11.14
CA ARG A 89 -0.62 7.42 -10.71
C ARG A 89 0.71 7.55 -9.98
N ALA A 90 1.48 6.47 -9.86
CA ALA A 90 2.71 6.50 -9.09
C ALA A 90 3.77 7.40 -9.73
N LEU A 91 4.57 8.02 -8.87
CA LEU A 91 5.73 8.80 -9.25
C LEU A 91 6.99 8.05 -8.81
N ALA A 92 7.87 7.75 -9.76
CA ALA A 92 9.20 7.24 -9.51
C ALA A 92 10.22 8.39 -9.42
N LEU A 93 11.14 8.28 -8.48
CA LEU A 93 12.23 9.23 -8.22
C LEU A 93 13.55 8.47 -8.20
N ASP A 94 14.65 9.11 -8.58
CA ASP A 94 16.01 8.50 -8.57
C ASP A 94 16.58 8.28 -7.17
N ALA A 95 15.85 8.69 -6.13
CA ALA A 95 16.21 8.57 -4.73
C ALA A 95 14.95 8.32 -3.90
N SER A 96 15.14 7.99 -2.61
CA SER A 96 14.02 7.74 -1.71
C SER A 96 13.06 8.93 -1.65
N VAL A 97 11.77 8.64 -1.49
CA VAL A 97 10.70 9.64 -1.53
C VAL A 97 10.95 10.68 -0.42
N PRO A 98 10.91 11.99 -0.69
CA PRO A 98 11.13 13.00 0.34
C PRO A 98 10.00 13.00 1.39
N SER A 99 10.32 13.32 2.64
CA SER A 99 9.40 13.18 3.79
C SER A 99 8.05 13.87 3.60
N TRP A 100 8.01 15.04 2.94
CA TRP A 100 6.76 15.76 2.69
C TRP A 100 5.83 14.99 1.74
N ARG A 101 6.38 14.24 0.78
CA ARG A 101 5.61 13.43 -0.17
C ARG A 101 5.16 12.12 0.47
N ARG A 102 6.03 11.48 1.27
CA ARG A 102 5.65 10.35 2.14
C ARG A 102 4.45 10.71 3.01
N ALA A 103 4.48 11.89 3.64
CA ALA A 103 3.37 12.40 4.44
C ALA A 103 2.09 12.62 3.61
N ARG A 104 2.17 13.08 2.36
CA ARG A 104 0.99 13.25 1.50
C ARG A 104 0.33 11.92 1.12
N ASP A 105 1.11 10.88 0.84
CA ASP A 105 0.56 9.55 0.56
C ASP A 105 -0.09 8.95 1.80
N LEU A 106 0.58 9.03 2.95
CA LEU A 106 0.01 8.59 4.23
C LEU A 106 -1.24 9.40 4.64
N LEU A 107 -1.32 10.70 4.31
CA LEU A 107 -2.55 11.51 4.48
C LEU A 107 -3.71 10.99 3.64
N ARG A 108 -3.45 10.52 2.41
CA ARG A 108 -4.47 9.91 1.54
C ARG A 108 -4.97 8.60 2.15
N LEU A 109 -4.05 7.76 2.63
CA LEU A 109 -4.39 6.53 3.32
C LEU A 109 -5.27 6.81 4.54
N GLY A 110 -4.90 7.79 5.38
CA GLY A 110 -5.71 8.18 6.53
C GLY A 110 -7.09 8.71 6.18
N ARG A 111 -7.22 9.47 5.08
CA ARG A 111 -8.55 9.88 4.59
C ARG A 111 -9.37 8.68 4.13
N SER A 112 -8.75 7.69 3.49
CA SER A 112 -9.44 6.45 3.09
C SER A 112 -9.91 5.65 4.30
N ILE A 113 -9.07 5.48 5.32
CA ILE A 113 -9.42 4.79 6.57
C ILE A 113 -10.68 5.42 7.19
N ARG A 114 -10.69 6.75 7.34
CA ARG A 114 -11.85 7.49 7.88
C ARG A 114 -13.07 7.41 6.99
N LYS A 115 -12.91 7.60 5.67
CA LYS A 115 -14.02 7.58 4.69
C LYS A 115 -14.73 6.22 4.64
N LEU A 116 -13.97 5.13 4.77
CA LEU A 116 -14.51 3.78 4.72
C LEU A 116 -15.00 3.30 6.10
N ASN A 117 -14.77 4.08 7.18
CA ASN A 117 -15.02 3.63 8.55
C ASN A 117 -14.40 2.23 8.77
N ALA A 118 -13.13 2.09 8.40
CA ALA A 118 -12.42 0.83 8.49
C ALA A 118 -12.22 0.43 9.97
N PRO A 119 -12.33 -0.86 10.33
CA PRO A 119 -12.22 -1.33 11.72
C PRO A 119 -10.75 -1.39 12.17
N ILE A 120 -10.10 -0.23 12.20
CA ILE A 120 -8.72 -0.06 12.62
C ILE A 120 -8.71 0.66 13.96
N GLU A 121 -8.38 -0.08 15.00
CA GLU A 121 -8.25 0.45 16.37
C GLU A 121 -6.88 1.11 16.58
N GLY A 122 -6.67 1.70 17.76
CA GLY A 122 -5.41 2.39 18.11
C GLY A 122 -4.19 1.48 17.94
N SER A 123 -4.27 0.23 18.41
CA SER A 123 -3.19 -0.75 18.27
C SER A 123 -2.90 -1.10 16.80
N GLY A 124 -3.92 -1.16 15.94
CA GLY A 124 -3.76 -1.36 14.51
C GLY A 124 -3.03 -0.19 13.82
N LEU A 125 -3.34 1.05 14.21
CA LEU A 125 -2.60 2.24 13.73
C LEU A 125 -1.15 2.25 14.23
N GLU A 126 -0.92 1.82 15.47
CA GLU A 126 0.41 1.67 16.04
C GLU A 126 1.21 0.59 15.32
N ALA A 127 0.61 -0.57 15.03
CA ALA A 127 1.22 -1.64 14.24
C ALA A 127 1.61 -1.16 12.85
N LEU A 128 0.72 -0.43 12.16
CA LEU A 128 1.03 0.18 10.85
C LEU A 128 2.21 1.13 10.94
N ARG A 129 2.24 2.00 11.95
CA ARG A 129 3.34 2.94 12.16
C ARG A 129 4.65 2.22 12.49
N ALA A 130 4.59 1.20 13.34
CA ALA A 130 5.74 0.41 13.74
C ALA A 130 6.32 -0.36 12.55
N GLY A 131 5.47 -0.96 11.73
CA GLY A 131 5.86 -1.65 10.49
C GLY A 131 6.49 -0.72 9.46
N TYR A 132 6.01 0.53 9.38
CA TYR A 132 6.64 1.55 8.53
C TYR A 132 8.02 1.97 9.06
N GLY A 133 8.20 2.04 10.38
CA GLY A 133 9.49 2.29 11.01
C GLY A 133 9.84 3.77 11.22
N SER A 134 11.12 4.05 11.47
CA SER A 134 11.62 5.34 11.96
C SER A 134 11.47 6.51 10.98
N ALA A 135 11.31 6.22 9.69
CA ALA A 135 11.08 7.24 8.67
C ALA A 135 9.62 7.73 8.61
N TRP A 136 8.76 7.26 9.53
CA TRP A 136 7.39 7.75 9.68
C TRP A 136 7.41 9.29 9.88
N PRO A 137 6.55 10.06 9.19
CA PRO A 137 6.54 11.51 9.35
C PRO A 137 6.29 11.94 10.80
N LEU A 138 7.09 12.89 11.29
CA LEU A 138 7.01 13.40 12.67
C LEU A 138 5.62 13.94 13.04
N ARG A 139 4.92 14.56 12.08
CA ARG A 139 3.50 14.90 12.23
C ARG A 139 2.69 13.74 11.66
N SER A 140 2.05 12.97 12.53
CA SER A 140 1.22 11.85 12.10
C SER A 140 0.12 12.35 11.17
N PRO A 141 0.02 11.83 9.94
CA PRO A 141 -1.05 12.18 9.02
C PRO A 141 -2.36 11.40 9.32
N LEU A 142 -2.26 10.42 10.22
CA LEU A 142 -3.36 9.53 10.61
C LEU A 142 -4.01 9.95 11.94
N GLY A 143 -3.34 10.81 12.72
CA GLY A 143 -3.84 11.37 14.00
C GLY A 143 -4.26 12.82 13.87
#